data_AF-A0AAJ1B803-F1
#
_entry.id   AF-A0AAJ1B803-F1
#
_cell.length_a   1.000
_cell.length_b   1.000
_cell.length_c   1.000
_cell.angle_alpha   90.00
_cell.angle_beta   90.00
_cell.angle_gamma   90.00
#
_symmetry.space_group_name_H-M   'P 1'
#
loop_
_entity.id
_entity.type
_entity.pdbx_description
1 polymer ?
#
loop_
_entity_poly.entity_id
_entity_poly.type
_entity_poly.pdbx_seq_one_letter_code
_entity_poly.pdbx_strand_id
1 'polypeptide(L)'
;MPEGCDFSQSWSTPNHTGDANLRNVIWIAENHYLSLKNVEPQTSIFFEKADDNEFLQLLLSKKAILVEGATEYLLLPKFYEKKTGRTVENDGISIISCNGISYKRYLEIAEETGKRIAIITDNDHEQTKIDDANEFNQHNEKQHVFMGATMEDWTWEACIYNCNKEKLHNMIQVQDGAEYLFHRTNYGQVLGKMLNNKVDTAYQMLISEEDFVIPRYVEEAIEWLNE
;
A
#
# COMPACT_ATOMS: atom_id res chain seq x y z
N MET A 1 -8.76 -65.69 25.66
CA MET A 1 -8.83 -65.09 24.30
C MET A 1 -9.17 -63.62 24.47
N PRO A 2 -8.58 -62.71 23.68
CA PRO A 2 -7.54 -61.78 24.15
C PRO A 2 -7.94 -60.28 24.15
N GLU A 3 -7.07 -59.50 24.80
CA GLU A 3 -6.67 -58.10 24.54
C GLU A 3 -7.70 -56.95 24.60
N GLY A 4 -7.27 -55.85 25.24
CA GLY A 4 -7.99 -54.58 25.25
C GLY A 4 -7.31 -53.53 26.13
N CYS A 5 -6.19 -52.99 25.64
CA CYS A 5 -5.63 -51.73 26.11
C CYS A 5 -6.57 -50.62 25.60
N ASP A 6 -7.06 -49.73 26.46
CA ASP A 6 -7.70 -48.50 25.97
C ASP A 6 -7.23 -47.27 26.76
N PHE A 7 -6.61 -46.38 25.99
CA PHE A 7 -6.00 -45.13 26.41
C PHE A 7 -7.09 -44.06 26.46
N SER A 8 -7.43 -43.60 27.66
CA SER A 8 -8.14 -42.34 27.82
C SER A 8 -7.19 -41.18 27.49
N GLN A 9 -7.45 -40.43 26.42
CA GLN A 9 -7.41 -38.96 26.36
C GLN A 9 -7.56 -38.45 24.92
N SER A 10 -8.58 -37.62 24.66
CA SER A 10 -8.39 -36.19 24.41
C SER A 10 -9.67 -35.58 23.85
N TRP A 11 -10.14 -34.52 24.49
CA TRP A 11 -10.99 -33.54 23.84
C TRP A 11 -10.05 -32.61 23.06
N SER A 12 -10.06 -32.69 21.74
CA SER A 12 -9.55 -31.61 20.89
C SER A 12 -10.73 -31.07 20.08
N THR A 13 -11.05 -29.81 20.34
CA THR A 13 -11.95 -28.99 19.53
C THR A 13 -11.42 -28.93 18.10
N PRO A 14 -12.25 -29.12 17.06
CA PRO A 14 -11.81 -28.91 15.69
C PRO A 14 -11.67 -27.41 15.45
N ASN A 15 -10.44 -26.91 15.35
CA ASN A 15 -10.14 -25.57 14.88
C ASN A 15 -9.44 -25.65 13.52
N HIS A 16 -9.79 -24.68 12.67
CA HIS A 16 -9.31 -24.37 11.33
C HIS A 16 -10.10 -24.99 10.16
N THR A 17 -11.15 -24.22 9.84
CA THR A 17 -11.77 -23.96 8.55
C THR A 17 -10.76 -23.92 7.40
N GLY A 18 -11.17 -24.41 6.22
CA GLY A 18 -10.31 -24.75 5.08
C GLY A 18 -9.27 -23.71 4.66
N ASP A 19 -8.01 -24.13 4.67
CA ASP A 19 -6.88 -23.43 4.04
C ASP A 19 -7.10 -23.36 2.52
N ALA A 20 -7.44 -22.17 2.02
CA ALA A 20 -7.49 -21.90 0.60
C ALA A 20 -6.05 -21.70 0.10
N ASN A 21 -5.41 -22.78 -0.35
CA ASN A 21 -4.10 -22.67 -1.00
C ASN A 21 -4.21 -21.77 -2.24
N LEU A 22 -3.47 -20.66 -2.27
CA LEU A 22 -3.60 -19.64 -3.33
C LEU A 22 -3.36 -20.23 -4.72
N ARG A 23 -2.46 -21.21 -4.83
CA ARG A 23 -2.15 -21.91 -6.08
C ARG A 23 -3.25 -22.87 -6.54
N ASN A 24 -4.26 -23.11 -5.71
CA ASN A 24 -5.49 -23.82 -6.05
C ASN A 24 -6.65 -22.87 -6.42
N VAL A 25 -6.44 -21.54 -6.37
CA VAL A 25 -7.45 -20.56 -6.74
C VAL A 25 -7.58 -20.49 -8.26
N ILE A 26 -8.80 -20.74 -8.73
CA ILE A 26 -9.24 -20.47 -10.10
C ILE A 26 -10.19 -19.27 -10.03
N TRP A 27 -9.73 -18.13 -10.53
CA TRP A 27 -10.53 -16.91 -10.64
C TRP A 27 -11.34 -16.95 -11.92
N ILE A 28 -12.67 -16.81 -11.82
CA ILE A 28 -13.56 -16.78 -13.00
C ILE A 28 -14.15 -15.37 -13.09
N ALA A 29 -13.79 -14.65 -14.15
CA ALA A 29 -14.34 -13.32 -14.44
C ALA A 29 -14.93 -13.30 -15.84
N GLU A 30 -16.20 -12.93 -15.93
CA GLU A 30 -16.99 -12.88 -17.18
C GLU A 30 -16.91 -14.18 -18.00
N ASN A 31 -16.05 -14.22 -19.02
CA ASN A 31 -15.86 -15.34 -19.95
C ASN A 31 -14.44 -15.95 -19.91
N HIS A 32 -13.61 -15.60 -18.93
CA HIS A 32 -12.26 -16.13 -18.77
C HIS A 32 -12.03 -16.69 -17.37
N TYR A 33 -11.14 -17.68 -17.27
CA TYR A 33 -10.64 -18.19 -16.01
C TYR A 33 -9.14 -17.95 -15.93
N LEU A 34 -8.68 -17.56 -14.75
CA LEU A 34 -7.29 -17.32 -14.40
C LEU A 34 -6.91 -18.28 -13.28
N SER A 35 -5.79 -18.96 -13.43
CA SER A 35 -5.30 -19.94 -12.44
C SER A 35 -4.06 -19.38 -11.78
N LEU A 36 -4.08 -19.22 -10.46
CA LEU A 36 -2.92 -18.71 -9.70
C LEU A 36 -1.87 -19.80 -9.39
N LYS A 37 -1.92 -20.94 -10.10
CA LYS A 37 -1.00 -22.08 -9.95
C LYS A 37 0.48 -21.71 -10.17
N ASN A 38 0.77 -20.62 -10.87
CA ASN A 38 2.13 -20.20 -11.20
C ASN A 38 2.75 -19.23 -10.18
N VAL A 39 1.96 -18.61 -9.29
CA VAL A 39 2.45 -17.72 -8.23
C VAL A 39 3.49 -18.43 -7.36
N GLU A 40 4.61 -17.78 -7.01
CA GLU A 40 5.67 -18.42 -6.24
C GLU A 40 5.14 -19.10 -4.95
N PRO A 41 5.64 -20.30 -4.60
CA PRO A 41 5.16 -21.01 -3.40
C PRO A 41 5.28 -20.17 -2.11
N GLN A 42 6.32 -19.35 -1.98
CA GLN A 42 6.50 -18.50 -0.82
C GLN A 42 5.50 -17.34 -0.78
N THR A 43 5.02 -16.86 -1.93
CA THR A 43 3.95 -15.85 -2.02
C THR A 43 2.58 -16.48 -1.74
N SER A 44 2.33 -17.70 -2.23
CA SER A 44 1.13 -18.48 -1.86
C SER A 44 1.03 -18.69 -0.35
N ILE A 45 2.08 -19.25 0.27
CA ILE A 45 2.13 -19.52 1.71
C ILE A 45 2.01 -18.22 2.53
N PHE A 46 2.53 -17.12 1.99
CA PHE A 46 2.44 -15.82 2.63
C PHE A 46 0.98 -15.33 2.69
N PHE A 47 0.26 -15.34 1.57
CA PHE A 47 -1.14 -14.91 1.52
C PHE A 47 -2.09 -15.89 2.20
N GLU A 48 -1.78 -17.19 2.25
CA GLU A 48 -2.49 -18.18 3.08
C GLU A 48 -2.42 -17.86 4.59
N LYS A 49 -1.44 -17.05 5.02
CA LYS A 49 -1.22 -16.66 6.42
C LYS A 49 -1.59 -15.22 6.73
N ALA A 50 -1.73 -14.38 5.70
CA ALA A 50 -2.13 -12.98 5.84
C ALA A 50 -3.66 -12.91 5.96
N ASP A 51 -4.21 -11.92 6.65
CA ASP A 51 -5.66 -11.70 6.69
C ASP A 51 -6.18 -11.60 5.23
N ASP A 52 -7.12 -12.49 4.85
CA ASP A 52 -7.54 -12.74 3.46
C ASP A 52 -8.15 -11.53 2.71
N ASN A 53 -8.39 -10.41 3.42
CA ASN A 53 -9.16 -9.29 2.89
C ASN A 53 -8.43 -8.49 1.82
N GLU A 54 -7.15 -8.14 1.99
CA GLU A 54 -6.41 -7.37 0.99
C GLU A 54 -6.22 -8.14 -0.32
N PHE A 55 -5.98 -9.45 -0.24
CA PHE A 55 -5.87 -10.31 -1.41
C PHE A 55 -7.18 -10.40 -2.19
N LEU A 56 -8.29 -10.65 -1.51
CA LEU A 56 -9.61 -10.70 -2.14
C LEU A 56 -9.99 -9.35 -2.75
N GLN A 57 -9.68 -8.24 -2.08
CA GLN A 57 -9.88 -6.89 -2.62
C GLN A 57 -9.09 -6.69 -3.91
N LEU A 58 -7.81 -7.08 -3.94
CA LEU A 58 -7.00 -7.00 -5.17
C LEU A 58 -7.64 -7.82 -6.29
N LEU A 59 -8.02 -9.05 -6.01
CA LEU A 59 -8.59 -9.97 -7.00
C LEU A 59 -9.92 -9.47 -7.58
N LEU A 60 -10.77 -8.88 -6.72
CA LEU A 60 -12.09 -8.35 -7.09
C LEU A 60 -12.03 -6.98 -7.76
N SER A 61 -10.98 -6.20 -7.51
CA SER A 61 -10.83 -4.86 -8.06
C SER A 61 -10.69 -4.85 -9.59
N LYS A 62 -11.19 -3.79 -10.25
CA LYS A 62 -10.92 -3.57 -11.68
C LYS A 62 -9.50 -3.03 -11.87
N LYS A 63 -9.13 -2.09 -11.00
CA LYS A 63 -7.83 -1.43 -10.91
C LYS A 63 -7.47 -1.34 -9.43
N ALA A 64 -6.18 -1.25 -9.10
CA ALA A 64 -5.76 -1.10 -7.71
C ALA A 64 -4.66 -0.04 -7.56
N ILE A 65 -4.63 0.59 -6.39
CA ILE A 65 -3.47 1.34 -5.91
C ILE A 65 -2.92 0.63 -4.68
N LEU A 66 -1.68 0.15 -4.78
CA LEU A 66 -0.96 -0.40 -3.64
C LEU A 66 -0.21 0.75 -2.97
N VAL A 67 -0.37 0.90 -1.66
CA VAL A 67 0.31 1.92 -0.88
C VAL A 67 1.14 1.30 0.22
N GLU A 68 2.25 1.92 0.58
CA GLU A 68 3.17 1.38 1.58
C GLU A 68 2.58 1.38 3.00
N GLY A 69 1.86 2.44 3.38
CA GLY A 69 1.38 2.64 4.73
C GLY A 69 0.00 3.28 4.87
N ALA A 70 -0.32 3.57 6.13
CA ALA A 70 -1.63 4.07 6.53
C ALA A 70 -1.83 5.56 6.18
N THR A 71 -0.78 6.35 6.04
CA THR A 71 -0.90 7.79 5.73
C THR A 71 -1.32 8.01 4.29
N GLU A 72 -0.75 7.24 3.36
CA GLU A 72 -1.19 7.16 1.97
C GLU A 72 -2.63 6.66 1.89
N TYR A 73 -2.93 5.54 2.54
CA TYR A 73 -4.28 4.95 2.55
C TYR A 73 -5.35 5.98 2.99
N LEU A 74 -5.01 6.80 3.99
CA LEU A 74 -5.92 7.78 4.56
C LEU A 74 -6.15 9.01 3.65
N LEU A 75 -5.10 9.49 2.99
CA LEU A 75 -5.14 10.76 2.23
C LEU A 75 -5.40 10.58 0.74
N LEU A 76 -5.02 9.43 0.17
CA LEU A 76 -5.13 9.17 -1.25
C LEU A 76 -6.57 9.27 -1.80
N PRO A 77 -7.64 8.83 -1.11
CA PRO A 77 -9.01 9.05 -1.58
C PRO A 77 -9.32 10.55 -1.79
N LYS A 78 -8.91 11.41 -0.85
CA LYS A 78 -9.13 12.87 -0.92
C LYS A 78 -8.34 13.49 -2.08
N PHE A 79 -7.10 13.05 -2.30
CA PHE A 79 -6.29 13.52 -3.43
C PHE A 79 -6.81 13.04 -4.78
N TYR A 80 -7.27 11.79 -4.84
CA TYR A 80 -7.91 11.22 -6.03
C TYR A 80 -9.15 12.02 -6.42
N GLU A 81 -10.05 12.27 -5.45
CA GLU A 81 -11.26 13.06 -5.68
C GLU A 81 -10.94 14.50 -6.09
N LYS A 82 -9.97 15.13 -5.41
CA LYS A 82 -9.50 16.47 -5.80
C LYS A 82 -9.00 16.52 -7.24
N LYS A 83 -8.23 15.51 -7.67
CA LYS A 83 -7.60 15.47 -9.00
C LYS A 83 -8.59 15.14 -10.12
N THR A 84 -9.53 14.23 -9.87
CA THR A 84 -10.39 13.65 -10.90
C THR A 84 -11.84 14.13 -10.87
N GLY A 85 -12.28 14.68 -9.73
CA GLY A 85 -13.69 14.98 -9.45
C GLY A 85 -14.56 13.73 -9.24
N ARG A 86 -13.96 12.54 -9.11
CA ARG A 86 -14.65 11.26 -8.89
C ARG A 86 -14.01 10.54 -7.70
N THR A 87 -14.76 9.65 -7.06
CA THR A 87 -14.21 8.82 -5.98
C THR A 87 -13.54 7.56 -6.55
N VAL A 88 -12.61 6.97 -5.81
CA VAL A 88 -11.95 5.72 -6.22
C VAL A 88 -12.95 4.57 -6.41
N GLU A 89 -14.02 4.54 -5.61
CA GLU A 89 -15.08 3.52 -5.70
C GLU A 89 -15.87 3.64 -7.01
N ASN A 90 -16.20 4.86 -7.43
CA ASN A 90 -16.91 5.10 -8.69
C ASN A 90 -16.11 4.62 -9.91
N ASP A 91 -14.79 4.73 -9.83
CA ASP A 91 -13.88 4.29 -10.89
C ASP A 91 -13.44 2.81 -10.71
N GLY A 92 -13.99 2.11 -9.71
CA GLY A 92 -13.72 0.69 -9.44
C GLY A 92 -12.28 0.41 -9.03
N ILE A 93 -11.64 1.40 -8.38
CA ILE A 93 -10.27 1.34 -7.87
C ILE A 93 -10.30 0.95 -6.40
N SER A 94 -9.54 -0.09 -6.04
CA SER A 94 -9.29 -0.45 -4.65
C SER A 94 -7.94 0.10 -4.19
N ILE A 95 -7.91 0.79 -3.05
CA ILE A 95 -6.65 1.17 -2.39
C ILE A 95 -6.32 0.08 -1.37
N ILE A 96 -5.11 -0.45 -1.42
CA ILE A 96 -4.67 -1.56 -0.59
C ILE A 96 -3.38 -1.15 0.11
N SER A 97 -3.42 -1.07 1.44
CA SER A 97 -2.22 -0.85 2.25
C SER A 97 -1.43 -2.15 2.34
N CYS A 98 -0.16 -2.11 1.95
CA CYS A 98 0.71 -3.27 2.02
C CYS A 98 1.14 -3.60 3.46
N ASN A 99 0.93 -2.74 4.47
CA ASN A 99 1.10 -3.08 5.90
C ASN A 99 2.41 -3.84 6.26
N GLY A 100 3.54 -3.49 5.65
CA GLY A 100 4.85 -4.16 5.85
C GLY A 100 5.08 -5.41 5.01
N ILE A 101 4.13 -5.76 4.15
CA ILE A 101 4.25 -6.74 3.08
C ILE A 101 4.93 -6.06 1.90
N SER A 102 5.88 -6.74 1.26
CA SER A 102 6.48 -6.19 0.05
C SER A 102 5.45 -6.12 -1.08
N TYR A 103 5.27 -4.95 -1.69
CA TYR A 103 4.42 -4.79 -2.89
C TYR A 103 4.84 -5.76 -4.02
N LYS A 104 6.09 -6.23 -4.04
CA LYS A 104 6.57 -7.26 -4.98
C LYS A 104 5.74 -8.54 -4.93
N ARG A 105 5.27 -8.94 -3.75
CA ARG A 105 4.39 -10.12 -3.58
C ARG A 105 3.01 -9.88 -4.20
N TYR A 106 2.50 -8.66 -4.14
CA TYR A 106 1.25 -8.30 -4.82
C TYR A 106 1.44 -8.19 -6.34
N LEU A 107 2.62 -7.74 -6.81
CA LEU A 107 2.97 -7.71 -8.23
C LEU A 107 2.98 -9.11 -8.87
N GLU A 108 3.54 -10.11 -8.19
CA GLU A 108 3.51 -11.51 -8.65
C GLU A 108 2.07 -12.02 -8.90
N ILE A 109 1.11 -11.57 -8.09
CA ILE A 109 -0.30 -11.91 -8.28
C ILE A 109 -0.93 -11.05 -9.39
N ALA A 110 -0.53 -9.79 -9.49
CA ALA A 110 -1.02 -8.86 -10.49
C ALA A 110 -0.66 -9.29 -11.92
N GLU A 111 0.55 -9.81 -12.11
CA GLU A 111 1.06 -10.33 -13.39
C GLU A 111 0.14 -11.43 -13.92
N GLU A 112 -0.26 -12.38 -13.06
CA GLU A 112 -1.17 -13.47 -13.41
C GLU A 112 -2.60 -12.97 -13.67
N THR A 113 -3.04 -11.89 -13.02
CA THR A 113 -4.41 -11.36 -13.18
C THR A 113 -4.56 -10.33 -14.30
N GLY A 114 -3.46 -9.81 -14.82
CA GLY A 114 -3.44 -8.80 -15.88
C GLY A 114 -4.12 -7.48 -15.50
N LYS A 115 -4.20 -7.16 -14.20
CA LYS A 115 -4.83 -5.94 -13.66
C LYS A 115 -3.93 -4.73 -13.80
N ARG A 116 -4.54 -3.56 -13.98
CA ARG A 116 -3.82 -2.28 -13.96
C ARG A 116 -3.59 -1.83 -12.51
N ILE A 117 -2.33 -1.70 -12.09
CA ILE A 117 -1.95 -1.40 -10.71
C ILE A 117 -0.94 -0.26 -10.65
N ALA A 118 -1.26 0.76 -9.87
CA ALA A 118 -0.28 1.77 -9.47
C ALA A 118 0.27 1.42 -8.08
N ILE A 119 1.58 1.53 -7.90
CA ILE A 119 2.25 1.31 -6.62
C ILE A 119 2.80 2.65 -6.17
N ILE A 120 2.42 3.10 -4.97
CA ILE A 120 2.89 4.33 -4.34
C ILE A 120 3.75 3.89 -3.13
N THR A 121 5.04 4.22 -3.18
CA THR A 121 6.02 3.76 -2.18
C THR A 121 7.10 4.82 -1.98
N ASP A 122 7.90 4.64 -0.93
CA ASP A 122 8.98 5.54 -0.55
C ASP A 122 10.32 5.10 -1.16
N ASN A 123 11.18 6.08 -1.49
CA ASN A 123 12.54 5.80 -1.94
C ASN A 123 13.53 5.65 -0.77
N ASP A 124 13.14 6.01 0.46
CA ASP A 124 13.94 5.84 1.69
C ASP A 124 15.39 6.35 1.62
N HIS A 125 15.65 7.37 0.81
CA HIS A 125 17.00 7.85 0.50
C HIS A 125 17.87 6.79 -0.18
N GLU A 126 17.29 5.94 -1.03
CA GLU A 126 17.97 4.93 -1.82
C GLU A 126 17.76 5.20 -3.31
N GLN A 127 18.80 5.73 -3.97
CA GLN A 127 18.77 5.98 -5.42
C GLN A 127 18.47 4.72 -6.23
N THR A 128 18.90 3.56 -5.74
CA THR A 128 18.62 2.26 -6.37
C THR A 128 17.14 1.96 -6.47
N LYS A 129 16.30 2.38 -5.50
CA LYS A 129 14.85 2.19 -5.59
C LYS A 129 14.23 3.01 -6.74
N ILE A 130 14.74 4.22 -6.96
CA ILE A 130 14.31 5.09 -8.07
C ILE A 130 14.71 4.46 -9.41
N ASP A 131 15.96 4.00 -9.50
CA ASP A 131 16.49 3.39 -10.72
C ASP A 131 15.73 2.09 -11.06
N ASP A 132 15.53 1.21 -10.08
CA ASP A 132 14.76 -0.04 -10.21
C ASP A 132 13.31 0.22 -10.65
N ALA A 133 12.65 1.24 -10.08
CA ALA A 133 11.29 1.61 -10.45
C ALA A 133 11.19 2.14 -11.88
N ASN A 134 12.16 2.95 -12.30
CA ASN A 134 12.24 3.46 -13.67
C ASN A 134 12.45 2.32 -14.67
N GLU A 135 13.33 1.36 -14.37
CA GLU A 135 13.55 0.18 -15.20
C GLU A 135 12.29 -0.69 -15.25
N PHE A 136 11.65 -0.93 -14.11
CA PHE A 136 10.41 -1.71 -14.03
C PHE A 136 9.30 -1.08 -14.88
N ASN A 137 9.07 0.23 -14.77
CA ASN A 137 8.03 0.94 -15.51
C ASN A 137 8.26 0.93 -17.03
N GLN A 138 9.51 0.87 -17.49
CA GLN A 138 9.83 0.78 -18.92
C GLN A 138 9.44 -0.57 -19.53
N HIS A 139 9.39 -1.62 -18.71
CA HIS A 139 9.13 -2.99 -19.16
C HIS A 139 7.72 -3.50 -18.83
N ASN A 140 6.92 -2.73 -18.09
CA ASN A 140 5.60 -3.16 -17.61
C ASN A 140 4.53 -2.14 -18.00
N GLU A 141 3.58 -2.54 -18.84
CA GLU A 141 2.48 -1.64 -19.26
C GLU A 141 1.33 -1.57 -18.25
N LYS A 142 1.16 -2.63 -17.45
CA LYS A 142 0.00 -2.79 -16.56
C LYS A 142 0.31 -2.48 -15.11
N GLN A 143 1.57 -2.41 -14.72
CA GLN A 143 1.97 -2.13 -13.35
C GLN A 143 3.06 -1.09 -13.35
N HIS A 144 2.84 0.02 -12.66
CA HIS A 144 3.81 1.10 -12.54
C HIS A 144 4.07 1.45 -11.07
N VAL A 145 5.33 1.67 -10.74
CA VAL A 145 5.80 2.13 -9.42
C VAL A 145 6.05 3.64 -9.47
N PHE A 146 5.49 4.35 -8.50
CA PHE A 146 5.57 5.79 -8.33
C PHE A 146 6.14 6.11 -6.95
N MET A 147 7.14 6.97 -6.92
CA MET A 147 7.79 7.46 -5.71
C MET A 147 8.36 8.85 -5.94
N GLY A 148 8.79 9.54 -4.89
CA GLY A 148 9.50 10.82 -5.04
C GLY A 148 10.79 10.65 -5.86
N ALA A 149 11.03 11.58 -6.78
CA ALA A 149 12.11 11.49 -7.76
C ALA A 149 13.48 11.93 -7.22
N THR A 150 13.54 12.40 -5.97
CA THR A 150 14.75 12.94 -5.35
C THR A 150 14.95 12.38 -3.95
N MET A 151 16.18 12.49 -3.45
CA MET A 151 16.52 12.09 -2.07
C MET A 151 15.97 13.06 -1.02
N GLU A 152 15.46 14.23 -1.42
CA GLU A 152 14.74 15.16 -0.54
C GLU A 152 13.26 14.77 -0.41
N ASP A 153 12.72 14.08 -1.42
CA ASP A 153 11.35 13.56 -1.52
C ASP A 153 11.33 12.06 -1.22
N TRP A 154 11.97 11.67 -0.11
CA TRP A 154 12.30 10.27 0.17
C TRP A 154 11.17 9.45 0.79
N THR A 155 10.21 10.13 1.42
CA THR A 155 9.03 9.52 2.04
C THR A 155 7.79 10.36 1.77
N TRP A 156 6.61 9.76 1.86
CA TRP A 156 5.31 10.43 1.74
C TRP A 156 5.25 11.75 2.52
N GLU A 157 5.64 11.75 3.80
CA GLU A 157 5.57 12.97 4.64
C GLU A 157 6.50 14.07 4.13
N ALA A 158 7.70 13.72 3.66
CA ALA A 158 8.65 14.68 3.11
C ALA A 158 8.12 15.28 1.80
N CYS A 159 7.57 14.45 0.92
CA CYS A 159 6.97 14.89 -0.34
C CYS A 159 5.82 15.88 -0.09
N ILE A 160 4.90 15.53 0.80
CA ILE A 160 3.77 16.37 1.19
C ILE A 160 4.24 17.66 1.83
N TYR A 161 5.23 17.58 2.73
CA TYR A 161 5.82 18.74 3.38
C TYR A 161 6.45 19.70 2.37
N ASN A 162 7.24 19.18 1.43
CA ASN A 162 7.97 20.00 0.48
C ASN A 162 7.05 20.84 -0.41
N CYS A 163 5.89 20.32 -0.81
CA CYS A 163 4.91 21.07 -1.60
C CYS A 163 3.88 21.87 -0.77
N ASN A 164 3.84 21.72 0.56
CA ASN A 164 2.84 22.38 1.43
C ASN A 164 3.41 23.07 2.68
N LYS A 165 4.68 23.49 2.67
CA LYS A 165 5.38 24.02 3.85
C LYS A 165 4.59 25.07 4.63
N GLU A 166 4.08 26.11 3.97
CA GLU A 166 3.37 27.21 4.65
C GLU A 166 2.10 26.72 5.38
N LYS A 167 1.27 25.91 4.71
CA LYS A 167 0.04 25.37 5.31
C LYS A 167 0.35 24.47 6.49
N LEU A 168 1.37 23.62 6.35
CA LEU A 168 1.76 22.69 7.41
C LEU A 168 2.41 23.38 8.61
N HIS A 169 3.16 24.46 8.40
CA HIS A 169 3.70 25.28 9.50
C HIS A 169 2.59 25.95 10.30
N ASN A 170 1.51 26.38 9.66
CA ASN A 170 0.36 26.97 10.34
C ASN A 170 -0.49 25.92 11.08
N MET A 171 -0.63 24.73 10.49
CA MET A 171 -1.49 23.66 11.01
C MET A 171 -0.80 22.86 12.13
N ILE A 172 0.46 22.44 11.93
CA ILE A 172 1.18 21.55 12.84
C ILE A 172 1.77 22.35 14.00
N GLN A 173 1.12 22.25 15.15
CA GLN A 173 1.61 22.87 16.39
C GLN A 173 2.88 22.17 16.88
N VAL A 174 3.96 22.91 17.10
CA VAL A 174 5.23 22.40 17.64
C VAL A 174 5.53 23.04 18.99
N GLN A 175 6.28 22.33 19.85
CA GLN A 175 6.71 22.88 21.13
C GLN A 175 8.04 23.64 20.96
N ASP A 176 8.13 24.84 21.53
CA ASP A 176 9.37 25.62 21.56
C ASP A 176 10.52 24.82 22.18
N GLY A 177 11.64 24.78 21.46
CA GLY A 177 12.85 24.04 21.87
C GLY A 177 12.80 22.52 21.66
N ALA A 178 11.68 21.95 21.20
CA ALA A 178 11.63 20.53 20.84
C ALA A 178 12.25 20.30 19.44
N GLU A 179 13.16 19.34 19.33
CA GLU A 179 13.89 19.09 18.06
C GLU A 179 13.18 18.10 17.13
N TYR A 180 12.32 17.22 17.67
CA TYR A 180 11.61 16.17 16.92
C TYR A 180 12.51 15.36 15.97
N LEU A 181 13.64 14.87 16.48
CA LEU A 181 14.57 14.06 15.68
C LEU A 181 13.86 12.82 15.13
N PHE A 182 14.14 12.47 13.87
CA PHE A 182 13.71 11.22 13.26
C PHE A 182 14.96 10.41 12.89
N HIS A 183 15.08 9.19 13.43
CA HIS A 183 16.30 8.37 13.33
C HIS A 183 17.60 9.14 13.64
N ARG A 184 17.56 9.97 14.70
CA ARG A 184 18.68 10.84 15.16
C ARG A 184 19.06 11.98 14.22
N THR A 185 18.27 12.23 13.18
CA THR A 185 18.48 13.35 12.24
C THR A 185 17.46 14.45 12.49
N ASN A 186 17.90 15.71 12.40
CA ASN A 186 17.05 16.88 12.55
C ASN A 186 16.55 17.35 11.18
N TYR A 187 15.23 17.21 10.95
CA TYR A 187 14.54 17.64 9.72
C TYR A 187 13.77 18.95 9.90
N GLY A 188 13.99 19.66 11.02
CA GLY A 188 13.18 20.79 11.46
C GLY A 188 11.95 20.34 12.24
N GLN A 189 11.38 21.25 13.04
CA GLN A 189 10.35 20.88 14.03
C GLN A 189 9.07 20.31 13.40
N VAL A 190 8.58 20.93 12.32
CA VAL A 190 7.31 20.55 11.68
C VAL A 190 7.44 19.18 10.99
N LEU A 191 8.40 19.04 10.06
CA LEU A 191 8.63 17.77 9.36
C LEU A 191 9.06 16.67 10.34
N GLY A 192 9.93 16.98 11.30
CA GLY A 192 10.30 16.04 12.37
C GLY A 192 9.09 15.55 13.16
N LYS A 193 8.14 16.44 13.51
CA LYS A 193 6.90 16.05 14.19
C LYS A 193 5.99 15.20 13.30
N MET A 194 5.87 15.52 12.01
CA MET A 194 5.13 14.71 11.04
C MET A 194 5.69 13.29 10.94
N LEU A 195 7.00 13.16 10.79
CA LEU A 195 7.68 11.85 10.70
C LEU A 195 7.50 10.99 11.97
N ASN A 196 7.46 11.63 13.15
CA ASN A 196 7.24 10.94 14.42
C ASN A 196 5.76 10.62 14.71
N ASN A 197 4.81 11.27 14.03
CA ASN A 197 3.36 11.13 14.25
C ASN A 197 2.62 11.03 12.91
N LYS A 198 3.08 10.12 12.04
CA LYS A 198 2.64 10.00 10.65
C LYS A 198 1.11 9.97 10.51
N VAL A 199 0.47 9.00 11.16
CA VAL A 199 -1.00 8.78 11.08
C VAL A 199 -1.78 9.98 11.64
N ASP A 200 -1.36 10.52 12.79
CA ASP A 200 -2.05 11.66 13.41
C ASP A 200 -1.98 12.92 12.54
N THR A 201 -0.82 13.18 11.93
CA THR A 201 -0.67 14.33 11.03
C THR A 201 -1.45 14.16 9.73
N ALA A 202 -1.47 12.96 9.15
CA ALA A 202 -2.33 12.65 8.01
C ALA A 202 -3.83 12.82 8.35
N TYR A 203 -4.26 12.40 9.54
CA TYR A 203 -5.63 12.60 9.99
C TYR A 203 -5.99 14.08 10.16
N GLN A 204 -5.08 14.89 10.74
CA GLN A 204 -5.26 16.34 10.83
C GLN A 204 -5.41 16.98 9.44
N MET A 205 -4.59 16.58 8.48
CA MET A 205 -4.72 17.02 7.09
C MET A 205 -6.07 16.61 6.48
N LEU A 206 -6.51 15.38 6.72
CA LEU A 206 -7.76 14.85 6.19
C LEU A 206 -8.96 15.69 6.64
N ILE A 207 -9.06 15.98 7.95
CA ILE A 207 -10.18 16.74 8.54
C ILE A 207 -10.08 18.26 8.35
N SER A 208 -8.91 18.76 7.95
CA SER A 208 -8.75 20.19 7.64
C SER A 208 -9.43 20.57 6.33
N GLU A 209 -9.88 21.83 6.26
CA GLU A 209 -10.42 22.46 5.05
C GLU A 209 -9.32 23.03 4.13
N GLU A 210 -8.05 22.83 4.50
CA GLU A 210 -6.91 23.32 3.75
C GLU A 210 -6.77 22.63 2.40
N ASP A 211 -6.46 23.42 1.37
CA ASP A 211 -6.24 22.91 0.03
C ASP A 211 -4.77 22.49 -0.18
N PHE A 212 -4.45 21.23 0.13
CA PHE A 212 -3.09 20.70 -0.03
C PHE A 212 -2.74 20.42 -1.50
N VAL A 213 -1.56 20.87 -1.92
CA VAL A 213 -0.94 20.49 -3.19
C VAL A 213 -0.62 19.00 -3.14
N ILE A 214 -1.01 18.28 -4.18
CA ILE A 214 -0.76 16.83 -4.32
C ILE A 214 0.70 16.66 -4.79
N PRO A 215 1.49 15.75 -4.18
CA PRO A 215 2.83 15.45 -4.69
C PRO A 215 2.76 14.94 -6.13
N ARG A 216 3.72 15.37 -6.96
CA ARG A 216 3.70 15.11 -8.40
C ARG A 216 3.58 13.62 -8.76
N TYR A 217 4.35 12.75 -8.10
CA TYR A 217 4.30 11.31 -8.39
C TYR A 217 2.94 10.67 -8.06
N VAL A 218 2.20 11.24 -7.11
CA VAL A 218 0.83 10.82 -6.78
C VAL A 218 -0.14 11.29 -7.86
N GLU A 219 0.01 12.51 -8.38
CA GLU A 219 -0.76 12.97 -9.53
C GLU A 219 -0.51 12.07 -10.76
N GLU A 220 0.75 11.78 -11.05
CA GLU A 220 1.16 10.91 -12.15
C GLU A 220 0.59 9.49 -11.99
N ALA A 221 0.58 8.95 -10.77
CA ALA A 221 -0.05 7.66 -10.47
C ALA A 221 -1.56 7.67 -10.75
N ILE A 222 -2.25 8.72 -10.31
CA ILE A 222 -3.70 8.89 -10.53
C ILE A 222 -3.99 9.03 -12.03
N GLU A 223 -3.24 9.87 -12.74
CA GLU A 223 -3.41 10.10 -14.18
C GLU A 223 -3.19 8.81 -14.97
N TRP A 224 -2.05 8.14 -14.75
CA TRP A 224 -1.74 6.88 -15.42
C TRP A 224 -2.77 5.80 -15.15
N LEU A 225 -3.31 5.70 -13.92
CA LEU A 225 -4.32 4.68 -13.62
C LEU A 225 -5.65 4.97 -14.32
N ASN A 226 -5.92 6.21 -14.69
CA ASN A 226 -7.16 6.66 -15.35
C ASN A 226 -7.10 6.65 -16.89
N GLU A 227 -5.93 6.42 -17.48
CA GLU A 227 -5.78 6.10 -18.91
C GLU A 227 -6.48 4.76 -19.26
#